data_AF-A0A1W1BAG6-F1
#
_entry.id   AF-A0A1W1BAG6-F1
#
_cell.length_a   1.000
_cell.length_b   1.000
_cell.length_c   1.000
_cell.angle_alpha   90.00
_cell.angle_beta   90.00
_cell.angle_gamma   90.00
#
_symmetry.space_group_name_H-M   'P 1'
#
loop_
_entity.id
_entity.type
_entity.pdbx_description
1 polymer ?
#
loop_
_entity_poly.entity_id
_entity_poly.type
_entity_poly.pdbx_seq_one_letter_code
_entity_poly.pdbx_strand_id
1 'polypeptide(L)'
;MFSKKVLTMVAVVPFLTACMAGKTPTPVKIDINKYDMISIYKNAPDSVEEGEKSGAKFINEGTNPYKILDDTALSCKELGFSKFTKENFDDFVRYHYTKMVKNDVEATCDENIYKNGSNNFSILVDGND
;
A
#
# COMPACT_ATOMS: atom_id res chain seq x y z
N MET A 1 51.45 15.21 -7.18
CA MET A 1 50.64 16.23 -6.50
C MET A 1 49.19 16.04 -6.91
N PHE A 2 48.31 15.97 -5.92
CA PHE A 2 46.97 15.39 -5.98
C PHE A 2 45.97 16.20 -6.83
N SER A 3 45.35 15.54 -7.81
CA SER A 3 44.20 16.08 -8.53
C SER A 3 42.95 15.96 -7.65
N LYS A 4 42.36 17.11 -7.30
CA LYS A 4 41.21 17.22 -6.40
C LYS A 4 39.95 16.66 -7.08
N LYS A 5 39.40 15.59 -6.52
CA LYS A 5 38.04 15.11 -6.83
C LYS A 5 37.03 16.17 -6.35
N VAL A 6 36.31 16.80 -7.26
CA VAL A 6 35.15 17.62 -6.94
C VAL A 6 33.96 16.67 -6.79
N LEU A 7 33.57 16.42 -5.55
CA LEU A 7 32.40 15.65 -5.17
C LEU A 7 31.19 16.57 -5.31
N THR A 8 30.40 16.42 -6.37
CA THR A 8 29.16 17.19 -6.58
C THR A 8 28.10 16.68 -5.61
N MET A 9 28.00 17.32 -4.45
CA MET A 9 26.98 17.05 -3.43
C MET A 9 25.67 17.68 -3.92
N VAL A 10 24.79 16.87 -4.51
CA VAL A 10 23.43 17.31 -4.85
C VAL A 10 22.65 17.41 -3.55
N ALA A 11 22.54 18.63 -3.02
CA ALA A 11 21.68 18.94 -1.90
C ALA A 11 20.22 18.85 -2.35
N VAL A 12 19.54 17.75 -2.00
CA VAL A 12 18.09 17.65 -2.16
C VAL A 12 17.47 18.56 -1.10
N VAL A 13 16.81 19.61 -1.58
CA VAL A 13 16.06 20.59 -0.79
C VAL A 13 14.98 19.85 0.02
N PRO A 14 15.01 19.87 1.36
CA PRO A 14 13.87 19.43 2.13
C PRO A 14 12.81 20.53 2.05
N PHE A 15 11.72 20.28 1.33
CA PHE A 15 10.50 21.06 1.46
C PHE A 15 9.96 20.87 2.88
N LEU A 16 10.35 21.79 3.78
CA LEU A 16 9.71 22.01 5.06
C LEU A 16 8.44 22.82 4.81
N THR A 17 7.33 22.13 4.56
CA THR A 17 6.01 22.73 4.72
C THR A 17 5.49 22.36 6.11
N ALA A 18 5.30 23.40 6.92
CA ALA A 18 4.89 23.33 8.30
C ALA A 18 3.49 22.69 8.47
N CYS A 19 3.42 21.81 9.48
CA CYS A 19 2.32 21.43 10.35
C CYS A 19 0.88 21.76 9.91
N MET A 20 0.14 20.71 9.56
CA MET A 20 -1.16 20.48 10.20
C MET A 20 -0.99 19.32 11.16
N ALA A 21 -1.42 19.50 12.41
CA ALA A 21 -1.52 18.46 13.42
C ALA A 21 -2.69 17.49 13.12
N GLY A 22 -2.74 16.97 11.88
CA GLY A 22 -3.46 15.75 11.54
C GLY A 22 -2.37 14.72 11.31
N LYS A 23 -2.41 13.61 12.06
CA LYS A 23 -1.50 12.44 11.97
C LYS A 23 -0.70 12.44 10.68
N THR A 24 0.51 13.00 10.68
CA THR A 24 1.43 12.78 9.55
C THR A 24 1.64 11.26 9.52
N PRO A 25 1.24 10.55 8.45
CA PRO A 25 1.39 9.11 8.42
C PRO A 25 2.88 8.82 8.53
N THR A 26 3.30 8.32 9.69
CA THR A 26 4.65 7.78 9.86
C THR A 26 4.81 6.78 8.71
N PRO A 27 5.81 6.93 7.82
CA PRO A 27 5.98 5.99 6.73
C PRO A 27 6.18 4.60 7.33
N VAL A 28 5.13 3.79 7.28
CA VAL A 28 5.12 2.45 7.81
C VAL A 28 6.06 1.67 6.89
N LYS A 29 7.25 1.31 7.40
CA LYS A 29 8.12 0.37 6.68
C LYS A 29 7.41 -0.98 6.67
N ILE A 30 6.94 -1.39 5.50
CA ILE A 30 6.23 -2.64 5.28
C ILE A 30 7.20 -3.60 4.59
N ASP A 31 7.43 -4.76 5.22
CA ASP A 31 8.16 -5.86 4.59
C ASP A 31 7.20 -6.64 3.71
N ILE A 32 7.26 -6.38 2.40
CA ILE A 32 6.33 -6.92 1.42
C ILE A 32 6.41 -8.45 1.26
N ASN A 33 7.54 -9.05 1.63
CA ASN A 33 7.77 -10.48 1.45
C ASN A 33 7.03 -11.34 2.50
N LYS A 34 6.32 -10.69 3.44
CA LYS A 34 5.47 -11.35 4.45
C LYS A 34 4.01 -11.47 4.02
N TYR A 35 3.63 -10.84 2.92
CA TYR A 35 2.22 -10.72 2.54
C TYR A 35 2.01 -11.30 1.15
N ASP A 36 1.11 -12.27 1.03
CA ASP A 36 0.73 -12.87 -0.26
C ASP A 36 -0.32 -12.02 -0.99
N MET A 37 -1.14 -11.28 -0.23
CA MET A 37 -2.20 -10.46 -0.79
C MET A 37 -2.25 -9.10 -0.10
N ILE A 38 -2.39 -8.05 -0.91
CA ILE A 38 -2.49 -6.67 -0.45
C ILE A 38 -3.63 -5.99 -1.19
N SER A 39 -4.60 -5.48 -0.45
CA SER A 39 -5.71 -4.71 -1.00
C SER A 39 -5.60 -3.26 -0.55
N ILE A 40 -5.52 -2.35 -1.49
CA ILE A 40 -5.39 -0.91 -1.28
C ILE A 40 -6.67 -0.25 -1.77
N TYR A 41 -7.25 0.59 -0.93
CA TYR A 41 -8.50 1.30 -1.21
C TYR A 41 -8.23 2.79 -1.15
N LYS A 42 -8.47 3.48 -2.26
CA LYS A 42 -8.30 4.93 -2.41
C LYS A 42 -9.65 5.58 -2.65
N ASN A 43 -9.95 6.65 -1.90
CA ASN A 43 -11.21 7.39 -1.94
C ASN A 43 -12.46 6.50 -1.74
N ALA A 44 -12.38 5.47 -0.92
CA ALA A 44 -13.49 4.56 -0.66
C ALA A 44 -14.64 5.28 0.10
N PRO A 45 -15.91 4.94 -0.20
CA PRO A 45 -17.04 5.28 0.66
C PRO A 45 -16.96 4.58 2.02
N ASP A 46 -17.58 5.16 3.05
CA ASP A 46 -17.65 4.60 4.41
C ASP A 46 -18.16 3.15 4.42
N SER A 47 -19.19 2.84 3.61
CA SER A 47 -19.77 1.50 3.53
C SER A 47 -18.79 0.43 3.03
N VAL A 48 -17.87 0.81 2.14
CA VAL A 48 -16.81 -0.09 1.66
C VAL A 48 -15.78 -0.31 2.76
N GLU A 49 -15.34 0.76 3.42
CA GLU A 49 -14.40 0.65 4.53
C GLU A 49 -14.92 -0.24 5.66
N GLU A 50 -16.17 -0.02 6.08
CA GLU A 50 -16.83 -0.83 7.11
C GLU A 50 -16.95 -2.30 6.70
N GLY A 51 -17.34 -2.56 5.45
CA GLY A 51 -17.50 -3.91 4.90
C GLY A 51 -16.18 -4.68 4.88
N GLU A 52 -15.13 -4.10 4.29
CA GLU A 52 -13.81 -4.73 4.13
C GLU A 52 -13.13 -4.98 5.48
N LYS A 53 -13.14 -3.98 6.36
CA LYS A 53 -12.56 -4.11 7.71
C LYS A 53 -13.30 -5.13 8.57
N SER A 54 -14.62 -5.25 8.39
CA SER A 54 -15.40 -6.26 9.11
C SER A 54 -15.08 -7.65 8.58
N GLY A 55 -15.05 -7.84 7.26
CA GLY A 55 -14.69 -9.13 6.63
C GLY A 55 -13.34 -9.66 7.08
N ALA A 56 -12.32 -8.79 7.18
CA ALA A 56 -10.99 -9.14 7.66
C ALA A 56 -10.95 -9.66 9.12
N LYS A 57 -11.95 -9.35 9.96
CA LYS A 57 -11.98 -9.76 11.38
C LYS A 57 -12.59 -11.16 11.61
N PHE A 58 -13.24 -11.78 10.63
CA PHE A 58 -14.03 -13.00 10.84
C PHE A 58 -13.26 -14.32 10.65
N ILE A 59 -11.97 -14.29 10.28
CA ILE A 59 -11.24 -15.50 9.91
C ILE A 59 -10.13 -15.80 10.92
N ASN A 60 -10.38 -16.86 11.71
CA ASN A 60 -9.51 -17.61 12.64
C ASN A 60 -9.44 -17.25 14.13
N GLU A 61 -9.76 -18.27 14.94
CA GLU A 61 -9.56 -18.41 16.38
C GLU A 61 -8.05 -18.35 16.74
N GLY A 62 -7.47 -17.13 16.77
CA GLY A 62 -6.22 -16.88 17.51
C GLY A 62 -5.01 -16.38 16.72
N THR A 63 -5.07 -16.27 15.39
CA THR A 63 -4.05 -15.53 14.62
C THR A 63 -4.72 -14.83 13.46
N ASN A 64 -4.92 -13.52 13.59
CA ASN A 64 -5.50 -12.71 12.52
C ASN A 64 -4.40 -12.48 11.45
N PRO A 65 -4.48 -13.10 10.25
CA PRO A 65 -3.48 -12.88 9.22
C PRO A 65 -3.60 -11.47 8.60
N TYR A 66 -4.66 -10.73 8.92
CA TYR A 66 -4.92 -9.42 8.36
C TYR A 66 -4.29 -8.32 9.22
N LYS A 67 -3.52 -7.45 8.56
CA LYS A 67 -3.09 -6.16 9.10
C LYS A 67 -3.79 -5.04 8.33
N ILE A 68 -4.55 -4.22 9.05
CA ILE A 68 -5.23 -3.05 8.50
C ILE A 68 -4.38 -1.81 8.79
N LEU A 69 -4.15 -0.99 7.77
CA LEU A 69 -3.53 0.33 7.87
C LEU A 69 -4.61 1.38 7.62
N ASP A 70 -5.16 1.92 8.71
CA ASP A 70 -6.19 2.96 8.67
C ASP A 70 -5.64 4.30 8.18
N ASP A 71 -6.49 5.09 7.53
CA ASP A 71 -6.21 6.42 6.99
C ASP A 71 -4.96 6.49 6.09
N THR A 72 -4.49 5.35 5.58
CA THR A 72 -3.27 5.20 4.80
C THR A 72 -3.50 4.22 3.64
N ALA A 73 -3.57 4.76 2.42
CA ALA A 73 -3.53 3.96 1.20
C ALA A 73 -2.09 3.88 0.69
N LEU A 74 -1.54 2.67 0.62
CA LEU A 74 -0.23 2.43 0.01
C LEU A 74 -0.29 2.61 -1.52
N SER A 75 0.83 2.38 -2.20
CA SER A 75 0.83 2.11 -3.63
C SER A 75 1.57 0.81 -3.96
N CYS A 76 0.93 -0.09 -4.70
CA CYS A 76 1.54 -1.31 -5.23
C CYS A 76 2.84 -1.01 -6.00
N LYS A 77 2.88 0.10 -6.76
CA LYS A 77 4.12 0.52 -7.45
C LYS A 77 5.24 0.88 -6.48
N GLU A 78 4.94 1.63 -5.42
CA GLU A 78 5.91 2.00 -4.39
C GLU A 78 6.38 0.79 -3.58
N LEU A 79 5.52 -0.23 -3.45
CA LEU A 79 5.86 -1.53 -2.86
C LEU A 79 6.66 -2.44 -3.82
N GLY A 80 6.94 -1.96 -5.03
CA GLY A 80 7.79 -2.63 -6.02
C GLY A 80 7.08 -3.68 -6.87
N PHE A 81 5.76 -3.60 -7.01
CA PHE A 81 5.00 -4.36 -8.00
C PHE A 81 5.05 -3.65 -9.36
N SER A 82 5.19 -4.41 -10.44
CA SER A 82 5.52 -3.84 -11.77
C SER A 82 4.59 -4.29 -12.90
N LYS A 83 4.10 -5.53 -12.87
CA LYS A 83 3.09 -6.01 -13.82
C LYS A 83 1.72 -5.65 -13.31
N PHE A 84 0.84 -5.15 -14.18
CA PHE A 84 -0.54 -4.89 -13.80
C PHE A 84 -1.54 -5.09 -14.94
N THR A 85 -2.78 -5.39 -14.56
CA THR A 85 -3.97 -5.27 -15.40
C THR A 85 -4.85 -4.16 -14.86
N LYS A 86 -5.57 -3.47 -15.76
CA LYS A 86 -6.50 -2.39 -15.41
C LYS A 86 -7.92 -2.83 -15.77
N GLU A 87 -8.81 -2.73 -14.80
CA GLU A 87 -10.24 -2.99 -14.97
C GLU A 87 -11.02 -1.73 -14.61
N ASN A 88 -12.01 -1.37 -15.42
CA ASN A 88 -12.86 -0.20 -15.15
C ASN A 88 -14.25 -0.70 -14.76
N PHE A 89 -14.71 -0.27 -13.60
CA PHE A 89 -16.07 -0.48 -13.11
C PHE A 89 -16.82 0.86 -13.06
N ASP A 90 -18.13 0.77 -12.85
CA ASP A 90 -18.99 1.95 -12.80
C ASP A 90 -18.63 2.88 -11.64
N ASP A 91 -18.19 2.33 -10.51
CA ASP A 91 -17.91 3.12 -9.29
C ASP A 91 -16.43 3.28 -8.96
N PHE A 92 -15.56 2.46 -9.57
CA PHE A 92 -14.12 2.47 -9.29
C PHE A 92 -13.29 1.92 -10.45
N VAL A 93 -11.98 2.12 -10.38
CA VAL A 93 -11.00 1.48 -11.26
C VAL A 93 -10.15 0.56 -10.40
N ARG A 94 -9.96 -0.68 -10.85
CA ARG A 94 -9.03 -1.63 -10.22
C ARG A 94 -7.76 -1.73 -11.04
N TYR A 95 -6.62 -1.68 -10.34
CA TYR A 95 -5.34 -2.10 -10.88
C TYR A 95 -4.88 -3.33 -10.10
N HIS A 96 -4.83 -4.48 -10.77
CA HIS A 96 -4.34 -5.72 -10.18
C HIS A 96 -2.88 -5.89 -10.55
N TYR A 97 -2.00 -6.03 -9.56
CA TYR A 97 -0.57 -6.20 -9.74
C TYR A 97 -0.10 -7.56 -9.23
N THR A 98 0.94 -8.11 -9.87
CA THR A 98 1.59 -9.34 -9.40
C THR A 98 3.10 -9.21 -9.32
N LYS A 99 3.71 -9.96 -8.41
CA LYS A 99 5.16 -10.00 -8.19
C LYS A 99 5.59 -11.34 -7.61
N MET A 100 6.63 -11.94 -8.18
CA MET A 100 7.31 -13.09 -7.58
C MET A 100 8.02 -12.66 -6.29
N VAL A 101 7.68 -13.29 -5.15
CA VAL A 101 8.27 -12.98 -3.83
C VAL A 101 9.16 -14.09 -3.30
N LYS A 102 8.90 -15.35 -3.66
CA LYS A 102 9.78 -16.51 -3.45
C LYS A 102 9.75 -17.40 -4.70
N ASN A 103 10.61 -18.41 -4.78
CA ASN A 103 10.54 -19.42 -5.85
C ASN A 103 9.12 -19.99 -5.87
N ASP A 104 8.45 -19.91 -7.02
CA ASP A 104 7.09 -20.40 -7.26
C ASP A 104 5.97 -19.77 -6.40
N VAL A 105 6.25 -18.65 -5.70
CA VAL A 105 5.24 -17.89 -4.94
C VAL A 105 5.09 -16.49 -5.51
N GLU A 106 3.88 -16.17 -5.96
CA GLU A 106 3.49 -14.87 -6.48
C GLU A 106 2.61 -14.13 -5.47
N ALA A 107 3.04 -12.96 -5.04
CA ALA A 107 2.20 -12.05 -4.27
C ALA A 107 1.36 -11.20 -5.22
N THR A 108 0.17 -10.84 -4.75
CA THR A 108 -0.79 -9.99 -5.46
C THR A 108 -1.03 -8.69 -4.71
N CYS A 109 -1.28 -7.62 -5.47
CA CYS A 109 -1.60 -6.32 -4.91
C CYS A 109 -2.68 -5.65 -5.75
N ASP A 110 -3.85 -5.39 -5.16
CA ASP A 110 -4.98 -4.73 -5.80
C ASP A 110 -5.10 -3.28 -5.35
N GLU A 111 -5.02 -2.32 -6.26
CA GLU A 111 -5.42 -0.92 -5.99
C GLU A 111 -6.82 -0.66 -6.53
N ASN A 112 -7.78 -0.45 -5.63
CA ASN A 112 -9.14 -0.01 -5.95
C ASN A 112 -9.25 1.50 -5.73
N ILE A 113 -9.45 2.25 -6.80
CA ILE A 113 -9.58 3.72 -6.78
C ILE A 113 -11.02 4.09 -7.06
N TYR A 114 -11.75 4.45 -6.01
CA TYR A 114 -13.17 4.80 -6.09
C TYR A 114 -13.36 6.23 -6.60
N LYS A 115 -14.45 6.45 -7.34
CA LYS A 115 -14.77 7.76 -7.93
C LYS A 115 -15.26 8.76 -6.88
N ASN A 116 -16.02 8.29 -5.90
CA ASN A 116 -16.73 9.13 -4.93
C ASN A 116 -16.58 8.54 -3.51
N GLY A 117 -15.69 9.11 -2.69
CA GLY A 117 -15.49 8.76 -1.29
C GLY A 117 -14.27 9.49 -0.72
N SER A 118 -13.95 9.26 0.55
CA SER A 118 -12.90 10.00 1.27
C SER A 118 -11.88 9.11 1.96
N ASN A 119 -12.18 7.82 2.12
CA ASN A 119 -11.42 6.98 3.02
C ASN A 119 -10.30 6.27 2.26
N ASN A 120 -9.14 6.24 2.89
CA ASN A 120 -7.94 5.63 2.33
C ASN A 120 -7.45 4.60 3.34
N PHE A 121 -7.40 3.34 2.95
CA PHE A 121 -6.93 2.28 3.83
C PHE A 121 -6.30 1.15 3.03
N SER A 122 -5.50 0.34 3.71
CA SER A 122 -4.87 -0.84 3.11
C SER A 122 -5.07 -2.05 4.01
N ILE A 123 -5.33 -3.20 3.42
CA ILE A 123 -5.44 -4.49 4.09
C ILE A 123 -4.31 -5.37 3.56
N LEU A 124 -3.49 -5.90 4.46
CA LEU A 124 -2.38 -6.78 4.14
C LEU A 124 -2.69 -8.14 4.73
N VAL A 125 -2.64 -9.19 3.91
CA VAL A 125 -2.91 -10.57 4.32
C VAL A 125 -1.58 -11.30 4.39
N ASP A 126 -1.23 -11.75 5.59
CA ASP A 126 -0.03 -12.54 5.84
C ASP A 126 -0.13 -13.84 5.05
N GLY A 127 0.94 -14.12 4.29
CA GLY A 127 1.07 -15.28 3.45
C GLY A 127 1.63 -16.51 4.15
N ASN A 128 1.51 -16.59 5.48
CA ASN A 128 2.15 -17.63 6.29
C ASN A 128 2.11 -19.02 5.62
N ASP A 129 3.31 -19.49 5.24
CA ASP A 129 3.64 -20.89 4.94
C ASP A 129 3.31 -21.79 6.15
#